data_AF-A0AAD5PIQ5-F1
#
_entry.id   AF-A0AAD5PIQ5-F1
#
_cell.length_a   1.000
_cell.length_b   1.000
_cell.length_c   1.000
_cell.angle_alpha   90.00
_cell.angle_beta   90.00
_cell.angle_gamma   90.00
#
_symmetry.space_group_name_H-M   'P 1'
#
loop_
_entity.id
_entity.type
_entity.pdbx_description
1 polymer ?
#
loop_
_entity_poly.entity_id
_entity_poly.type
_entity_poly.pdbx_seq_one_letter_code
_entity_poly.pdbx_strand_id
1 'polypeptide(L)'
;MRPPRLRKDHWRPLVAITGFNTPQSAQAVSDALLQRSKVRQLEFKTSEEHLGRPKRLRRVDEKDLVEKSIVSLREALESVTDKHFKNKEDGKLLALWEQPQFLELKGEGQEWPAFIEHGQLELKNNRFVSASNNASSTTA
;
A
#
# COMPACT_ATOMS: atom_id res chain seq x y z
N MET A 1 -26.09 -20.19 -0.12
CA MET A 1 -24.85 -19.80 0.61
C MET A 1 -24.83 -18.28 0.73
N ARG A 2 -24.82 -17.71 1.94
CA ARG A 2 -24.66 -16.24 2.09
C ARG A 2 -23.17 -15.91 1.89
N PRO A 3 -22.81 -14.89 1.10
CA PRO A 3 -21.42 -14.48 0.97
C PRO A 3 -20.87 -14.09 2.34
N PRO A 4 -19.62 -14.43 2.65
CA PRO A 4 -19.00 -14.09 3.93
C PRO A 4 -19.04 -12.57 4.12
N ARG A 5 -19.57 -12.12 5.27
CA ARG A 5 -19.64 -10.70 5.61
C ARG A 5 -18.25 -10.20 6.00
N LEU A 6 -17.84 -9.07 5.44
CA LEU A 6 -16.64 -8.35 5.86
C LEU A 6 -16.86 -7.85 7.30
N ARG A 7 -16.08 -8.38 8.23
CA ARG A 7 -16.08 -7.99 9.64
C ARG A 7 -15.29 -6.71 9.82
N LYS A 8 -15.97 -5.57 9.98
CA LYS A 8 -15.35 -4.23 10.10
C LYS A 8 -14.20 -4.15 11.11
N ASP A 9 -14.26 -4.95 12.17
CA ASP A 9 -13.27 -5.05 13.25
C ASP A 9 -11.94 -5.68 12.83
N HIS A 10 -11.94 -6.48 11.76
CA HIS A 10 -10.75 -7.14 11.23
C HIS A 10 -10.08 -6.35 10.10
N TRP A 11 -10.69 -5.25 9.66
CA TRP A 11 -10.13 -4.39 8.61
C TRP A 11 -9.53 -3.14 9.23
N ARG A 12 -8.21 -3.01 9.11
CA ARG A 12 -7.47 -1.82 9.51
C ARG A 12 -6.79 -1.23 8.27
N PRO A 13 -6.79 0.10 8.10
CA PRO A 13 -6.05 0.72 7.02
C PRO A 13 -4.56 0.52 7.27
N LEU A 14 -3.84 0.00 6.27
CA LEU A 14 -2.39 -0.20 6.33
C LEU A 14 -1.65 1.08 5.94
N VAL A 15 -2.09 1.68 4.83
CA VAL A 15 -1.50 2.88 4.23
C VAL A 15 -2.59 3.68 3.53
N ALA A 16 -2.47 5.00 3.56
CA ALA A 16 -3.27 5.91 2.74
C ALA A 16 -2.33 6.76 1.87
N ILE A 17 -2.60 6.84 0.57
CA ILE A 17 -1.80 7.63 -0.38
C ILE A 17 -2.64 8.81 -0.85
N THR A 18 -2.06 10.00 -0.77
CA THR A 18 -2.71 11.26 -1.13
C THR A 18 -1.75 12.11 -1.97
N GLY A 19 -2.26 13.21 -2.54
CA GLY A 19 -1.48 14.11 -3.40
C GLY A 19 -1.56 13.78 -4.90
N PHE A 20 -2.48 12.91 -5.31
CA PHE A 20 -2.71 12.67 -6.74
C PHE A 20 -3.31 13.90 -7.42
N ASN A 21 -2.69 14.36 -8.51
CA ASN A 21 -3.16 15.52 -9.27
C ASN A 21 -4.47 15.26 -10.01
N THR A 22 -4.72 14.00 -10.42
CA THR A 22 -5.91 13.62 -11.17
C THR A 22 -6.49 12.30 -10.63
N PRO A 23 -7.81 12.10 -10.69
CA PRO A 23 -8.40 10.82 -10.30
C PRO A 23 -7.93 9.66 -11.20
N GLN A 24 -7.57 9.94 -12.45
CA GLN A 24 -7.05 8.94 -13.38
C GLN A 24 -5.69 8.41 -12.95
N SER A 25 -4.79 9.24 -12.40
CA SER A 25 -3.50 8.76 -11.91
C SER A 25 -3.67 7.89 -10.66
N ALA A 26 -4.58 8.25 -9.74
CA ALA A 26 -4.92 7.41 -8.60
C ALA A 26 -5.50 6.05 -9.04
N GLN A 27 -6.41 6.05 -10.01
CA GLN A 27 -6.98 4.83 -10.57
C GLN A 27 -5.91 3.97 -11.25
N ALA A 28 -5.00 4.57 -12.02
CA ALA A 28 -3.92 3.85 -12.69
C ALA A 28 -2.99 3.14 -11.68
N VAL A 29 -2.66 3.78 -10.55
CA VAL A 29 -1.91 3.14 -9.45
C VAL A 29 -2.71 1.98 -8.85
N SER A 30 -4.02 2.17 -8.63
CA SER A 30 -4.89 1.12 -8.10
C SER A 30 -4.94 -0.10 -9.02
N ASP A 31 -5.10 0.12 -10.32
CA ASP A 31 -5.16 -0.95 -11.33
C ASP A 31 -3.82 -1.66 -11.46
N ALA A 32 -2.71 -0.92 -11.49
CA ALA A 32 -1.36 -1.48 -11.54
C ALA A 32 -1.06 -2.34 -10.31
N LEU A 33 -1.44 -1.89 -9.11
CA LEU A 33 -1.31 -2.65 -7.88
C LEU A 33 -2.14 -3.94 -7.92
N LEU A 34 -3.40 -3.85 -8.35
CA LEU A 34 -4.29 -5.01 -8.45
C LEU A 34 -3.75 -6.05 -9.44
N GLN A 35 -3.25 -5.61 -10.59
CA GLN A 35 -2.66 -6.49 -11.59
C GLN A 35 -1.41 -7.19 -11.03
N ARG A 36 -0.48 -6.46 -10.43
CA ARG A 36 0.74 -7.02 -9.82
C ARG A 36 0.41 -8.02 -8.71
N SER A 37 -0.57 -7.70 -7.87
CA SER A 37 -1.03 -8.60 -6.80
C SER A 37 -1.56 -9.92 -7.36
N LYS A 38 -2.37 -9.87 -8.42
CA LYS A 38 -2.89 -11.08 -9.08
C LYS A 38 -1.77 -11.93 -9.68
N VAL A 39 -0.83 -11.31 -10.39
CA VAL A 39 0.31 -12.01 -11.00
C VAL A 39 1.14 -12.70 -9.92
N ARG A 40 1.54 -11.98 -8.87
CA ARG A 40 2.33 -12.51 -7.76
C ARG A 40 1.61 -13.63 -7.00
N GLN A 41 0.29 -13.52 -6.82
CA GLN A 41 -0.49 -14.61 -6.22
C GLN A 41 -0.51 -15.87 -7.09
N LEU A 42 -0.59 -15.72 -8.41
CA LEU A 42 -0.53 -16.84 -9.34
C LEU A 42 0.84 -17.50 -9.30
N GLU A 43 1.91 -16.71 -9.44
CA GLU A 43 3.30 -17.18 -9.36
C GLU A 43 3.58 -17.92 -8.05
N PHE A 44 3.14 -17.35 -6.92
CA PHE A 44 3.27 -17.99 -5.62
C PHE A 44 2.52 -19.33 -5.55
N LYS A 45 1.30 -19.39 -6.08
CA LYS A 45 0.50 -20.62 -6.09
C LYS A 45 1.08 -21.72 -6.99
N THR A 46 1.81 -21.33 -8.03
CA THR A 46 2.46 -22.25 -8.96
C THR A 46 3.89 -22.62 -8.57
N SER A 47 4.48 -21.94 -7.58
CA SER A 47 5.85 -22.22 -7.11
C SER A 47 6.00 -23.63 -6.56
N GLU A 48 7.09 -24.31 -6.92
CA GLU A 48 7.39 -25.67 -6.43
C GLU A 48 7.52 -25.72 -4.91
N GLU A 49 8.09 -24.69 -4.29
CA GLU A 49 8.19 -24.56 -2.83
C GLU A 49 6.81 -24.53 -2.16
N HIS A 50 5.85 -23.85 -2.79
CA HIS A 50 4.47 -23.79 -2.30
C HIS A 50 3.78 -25.14 -2.48
N LEU A 51 3.92 -25.76 -3.65
CA LEU A 51 3.29 -27.05 -3.96
C LEU A 51 3.81 -28.18 -3.06
N GLY A 52 5.07 -28.12 -2.64
CA GLY A 52 5.67 -29.06 -1.69
C GLY A 52 5.10 -28.96 -0.26
N ARG A 53 4.46 -27.84 0.11
CA ARG A 53 3.90 -27.66 1.46
C ARG A 53 2.55 -28.35 1.66
N PRO A 54 2.27 -28.84 2.89
CA PRO A 54 0.96 -29.36 3.25
C PRO A 54 -0.18 -28.37 2.96
N LYS A 55 -1.28 -28.86 2.38
CA LYS A 55 -2.43 -28.04 1.94
C LYS A 55 -3.00 -27.12 3.04
N ARG A 56 -2.89 -27.52 4.32
CA ARG A 56 -3.34 -26.73 5.46
C ARG A 56 -2.49 -25.46 5.64
N LEU A 57 -1.18 -25.57 5.50
CA LEU A 57 -0.23 -24.46 5.68
C LEU A 57 -0.27 -23.52 4.48
N ARG A 58 -0.39 -24.05 3.27
CA ARG A 58 -0.56 -23.26 2.04
C ARG A 58 -1.66 -22.21 2.14
N ARG A 59 -2.78 -22.52 2.78
CA ARG A 59 -3.92 -21.59 2.94
C ARG A 59 -3.61 -20.40 3.84
N VAL A 60 -2.66 -20.55 4.76
CA VAL A 60 -2.22 -19.45 5.63
C VAL A 60 -1.27 -18.58 4.83
N ASP A 61 -0.28 -19.19 4.18
CA ASP A 61 0.73 -18.49 3.38
C ASP A 61 0.11 -17.73 2.17
N GLU A 62 -0.94 -18.29 1.55
CA GLU A 62 -1.68 -17.62 0.47
C GLU A 62 -2.47 -16.39 0.95
N LYS A 63 -2.77 -16.31 2.24
CA LYS A 63 -3.53 -15.19 2.83
C LYS A 63 -2.62 -14.14 3.44
N ASP A 64 -1.40 -14.51 3.80
CA ASP A 64 -0.40 -13.56 4.30
C ASP A 64 0.32 -12.90 3.12
N LEU A 65 -0.20 -11.74 2.73
CA LEU A 65 0.24 -11.00 1.55
C LEU A 65 0.68 -9.58 1.88
N VAL A 66 0.83 -9.22 3.16
CA VAL A 66 1.10 -7.84 3.56
C VAL A 66 2.41 -7.35 2.96
N GLU A 67 3.51 -8.05 3.22
CA GLU A 67 4.85 -7.69 2.69
C GLU A 67 4.84 -7.65 1.15
N LYS A 68 4.30 -8.69 0.54
CA LYS A 68 4.16 -8.79 -0.92
C LYS A 68 3.34 -7.64 -1.50
N SER A 69 2.30 -7.18 -0.79
CA SER A 69 1.46 -6.07 -1.25
C SER A 69 2.17 -4.72 -1.15
N ILE A 70 3.00 -4.51 -0.13
CA ILE A 70 3.80 -3.29 0.04
C ILE A 70 4.84 -3.18 -1.07
N VAL A 71 5.53 -4.28 -1.38
CA VAL A 71 6.48 -4.33 -2.50
C VAL A 71 5.76 -4.08 -3.83
N SER A 72 4.60 -4.71 -4.06
CA SER A 72 3.80 -4.45 -5.27
C SER A 72 3.31 -3.01 -5.36
N LEU A 73 3.05 -2.36 -4.23
CA LEU A 73 2.67 -0.95 -4.17
C LEU A 73 3.82 -0.04 -4.60
N ARG A 74 5.03 -0.28 -4.10
CA ARG A 74 6.24 0.45 -4.51
C ARG A 74 6.44 0.34 -6.04
N GLU A 75 6.40 -0.87 -6.58
CA GLU A 75 6.55 -1.11 -8.01
C GLU A 75 5.41 -0.51 -8.85
N ALA A 76 4.18 -0.51 -8.33
CA ALA A 76 3.03 0.08 -9.00
C ALA A 76 3.21 1.60 -9.12
N LEU A 77 3.62 2.25 -8.02
CA LEU A 77 3.91 3.67 -7.99
C LEU A 77 4.99 4.04 -9.01
N GLU A 78 6.12 3.33 -9.02
CA GLU A 78 7.20 3.53 -10.01
C GLU A 78 6.68 3.43 -11.46
N SER A 79 5.91 2.39 -11.77
CA SER A 79 5.47 2.14 -13.15
C SER A 79 4.42 3.12 -13.68
N VAL A 80 3.62 3.71 -12.79
CA VAL A 80 2.56 4.65 -13.17
C VAL A 80 3.11 6.08 -13.24
N THR A 81 4.12 6.40 -12.43
CA THR A 81 4.74 7.72 -12.43
C THR A 81 5.44 8.06 -13.73
N ASP A 82 6.12 7.12 -14.38
CA ASP A 82 6.76 7.37 -15.69
C ASP A 82 5.78 7.81 -16.78
N LYS A 83 4.50 7.44 -16.66
CA LYS A 83 3.47 7.69 -17.67
C LYS A 83 2.57 8.89 -17.35
N HIS A 84 2.23 9.07 -16.07
CA HIS A 84 1.25 10.05 -15.61
C HIS A 84 1.87 11.24 -14.87
N PHE A 85 3.13 11.15 -14.42
CA PHE A 85 3.86 12.20 -13.72
C PHE A 85 5.09 12.57 -14.57
N LYS A 86 4.83 13.21 -15.73
CA LYS A 86 5.88 13.53 -16.71
C LYS A 86 6.80 14.66 -16.26
N ASN A 87 6.35 15.52 -15.33
CA ASN A 87 7.18 16.56 -14.76
C ASN A 87 7.57 16.19 -13.32
N LYS A 88 8.85 16.33 -12.98
CA LYS A 88 9.34 16.23 -11.58
C LYS A 88 8.65 17.21 -10.61
N GLU A 89 7.94 18.19 -11.15
CA GLU A 89 7.20 19.22 -10.42
C GLU A 89 5.72 18.85 -10.18
N ASP A 90 5.23 17.75 -10.75
CA ASP A 90 3.84 17.30 -10.64
C ASP A 90 3.55 16.69 -9.25
N GLY A 91 3.72 17.45 -8.17
CA GLY A 91 3.21 17.13 -6.83
C GLY A 91 3.85 15.92 -6.15
N LYS A 92 4.47 16.14 -4.99
CA LYS A 92 4.93 15.03 -4.14
C LYS A 92 3.72 14.25 -3.61
N LEU A 93 3.77 12.92 -3.70
CA LEU A 93 2.76 12.06 -3.11
C LEU A 93 3.05 11.88 -1.62
N LEU A 94 2.01 11.86 -0.79
CA LEU A 94 2.14 11.59 0.65
C LEU A 94 1.55 10.22 0.98
N ALA A 95 2.41 9.31 1.47
CA ALA A 95 2.04 8.00 1.97
C ALA A 95 1.99 8.00 3.50
N LEU A 96 0.80 7.84 4.07
CA LEU A 96 0.52 7.81 5.50
C LEU A 96 0.41 6.35 5.97
N TRP A 97 1.34 5.91 6.82
CA TRP A 97 1.44 4.52 7.28
C TRP A 97 0.88 4.33 8.69
N GLU A 98 0.11 3.25 8.91
CA GLU A 98 -0.41 2.94 10.25
C GLU A 98 0.70 2.56 11.23
N GLN A 99 1.67 1.77 10.78
CA GLN A 99 2.87 1.45 11.55
C GLN A 99 4.14 1.74 10.73
N PRO A 100 5.18 2.35 11.34
CA PRO A 100 6.44 2.62 10.66
C PRO A 100 7.13 1.38 10.10
N GLN A 101 6.95 0.21 10.72
CA GLN A 101 7.55 -1.05 10.27
C GLN A 101 7.16 -1.42 8.83
N PHE A 102 5.98 -1.00 8.36
CA PHE A 102 5.55 -1.28 6.99
C PHE A 102 6.35 -0.48 5.95
N LEU A 103 6.95 0.64 6.33
CA LEU A 103 7.85 1.41 5.48
C LEU A 103 9.14 0.65 5.17
N GLU A 104 9.61 -0.17 6.12
CA GLU A 104 10.84 -0.95 6.00
C GLU A 104 10.69 -2.13 5.01
N LEU A 105 9.46 -2.54 4.71
CA LEU A 105 9.12 -3.64 3.80
C LEU A 105 9.19 -3.26 2.31
N LYS A 106 10.14 -2.40 1.95
CA LYS A 106 10.36 -1.88 0.58
C LYS A 106 10.93 -2.91 -0.41
N GLY A 107 11.43 -4.03 0.08
CA GLY A 107 12.14 -5.06 -0.67
C GLY A 107 13.66 -4.98 -0.46
N GLU A 108 14.34 -6.12 -0.59
CA GLU A 108 15.80 -6.20 -0.38
C GLU A 108 16.55 -5.28 -1.36
N GLY A 109 17.37 -4.37 -0.81
CA GLY A 109 18.22 -3.46 -1.59
C GLY A 109 17.48 -2.37 -2.40
N GLN A 110 16.17 -2.20 -2.19
CA GLN A 110 15.36 -1.22 -2.91
C GLN A 110 15.00 -0.02 -2.03
N GLU A 111 14.70 1.11 -2.66
CA GLU A 111 14.29 2.34 -1.98
C GLU A 111 12.91 2.80 -2.47
N TRP A 112 12.23 3.57 -1.62
CA TRP A 112 10.99 4.22 -2.04
C TRP A 112 11.31 5.32 -3.07
N PRO A 113 10.44 5.51 -4.08
CA PRO A 113 10.62 6.57 -5.05
C PRO A 113 10.73 7.97 -4.41
N ALA A 114 11.66 8.78 -4.90
CA ALA A 114 12.00 10.08 -4.32
C ALA A 114 10.86 11.12 -4.31
N PHE A 115 9.80 10.90 -5.09
CA PHE A 115 8.61 11.76 -5.12
C PHE A 115 7.60 11.44 -4.01
N ILE A 116 7.83 10.37 -3.23
CA ILE A 116 6.96 9.96 -2.14
C ILE A 116 7.52 10.51 -0.83
N GLU A 117 6.70 11.29 -0.14
CA GLU A 117 6.89 11.65 1.25
C GLU A 117 6.16 10.64 2.13
N HIS A 118 6.74 10.34 3.29
CA HIS A 118 6.19 9.38 4.23
C HIS A 118 5.78 10.08 5.51
N GLY A 119 4.59 9.75 6.00
CA GLY A 119 4.06 10.24 7.26
C GLY A 119 3.39 9.12 8.05
N GLN A 120 2.99 9.45 9.28
CA GLN A 120 2.25 8.54 10.14
C GLN A 120 0.74 8.73 9.93
N LEU A 121 0.01 7.62 9.83
CA LEU A 121 -1.44 7.61 9.77
C LEU A 121 -2.02 7.67 11.18
N GLU A 122 -2.50 8.84 11.58
CA GLU A 122 -3.22 8.99 12.84
C GLU A 122 -4.70 8.61 12.69
N LEU A 123 -5.12 7.57 13.41
CA LEU A 123 -6.52 7.14 13.50
C LEU A 123 -7.08 7.53 14.87
N LYS A 124 -8.04 8.46 14.93
CA LYS A 124 -8.84 8.71 16.15
C LYS A 124 -10.11 7.87 16.08
N ASN A 125 -10.31 6.95 17.03
CA ASN A 125 -11.50 6.09 17.10
C ASN A 125 -11.80 5.30 15.80
N ASN A 126 -10.77 4.73 15.16
CA ASN A 126 -10.87 4.08 13.84
C ASN A 126 -11.46 4.98 12.73
N ARG A 127 -11.31 6.31 12.86
CA ARG A 127 -11.66 7.29 11.83
C ARG A 127 -10.41 8.11 11.49
N PHE A 128 -10.29 8.48 10.21
CA PHE A 128 -9.20 9.33 9.75
C PHE A 128 -9.25 10.67 10.47
N VAL A 129 -8.14 11.07 11.08
CA VAL A 129 -7.96 12.45 11.52
C VAL A 129 -7.57 13.24 10.28
N SER A 130 -8.44 14.12 9.82
CA SER A 130 -8.03 15.14 8.84
C SER A 130 -6.85 15.91 9.44
N ALA A 131 -5.71 15.89 8.75
CA ALA A 131 -4.61 16.79 9.04
C ALA A 131 -5.05 18.23 8.70
N SER A 132 -5.78 18.85 9.62
CA SER A 132 -6.00 20.28 9.64
C SER A 132 -5.50 20.83 10.98
N ASN A 133 -4.47 21.66 10.87
CA ASN A 133 -3.93 22.61 11.85
C ASN A 133 -2.96 22.07 12.89
N ASN A 134 -1.73 21.76 12.46
CA ASN A 134 -0.55 22.22 13.21
C ASN A 134 -0.26 23.68 12.80
N ALA A 135 -1.16 24.59 13.20
CA ALA A 135 -0.90 26.02 13.20
C ALA A 135 -0.89 26.47 14.66
N SER A 136 0.34 26.67 15.17
CA SER A 136 0.71 27.65 16.20
C SER A 136 -0.12 27.71 17.50
N SER A 137 0.47 27.22 18.59
CA SER A 137 0.28 27.76 19.94
C SER A 137 1.51 27.33 20.79
N THR A 138 2.19 28.13 21.60
CA THR A 138 2.16 29.57 21.89
C THR A 138 3.50 29.84 22.58
N THR A 139 4.27 30.81 22.07
CA THR A 139 5.28 31.52 22.86
C THR A 139 4.58 32.63 23.64
N ALA A 140 4.61 32.55 24.96
CA ALA A 140 4.68 33.67 25.90
C ALA A 140 4.94 33.10 27.31
#